data_AF-A0A9E6CX52-F1
#
_entry.id   AF-A0A9E6CX52-F1
#
_cell.length_a   1.000
_cell.length_b   1.000
_cell.length_c   1.000
_cell.angle_alpha   90.00
_cell.angle_beta   90.00
_cell.angle_gamma   90.00
#
_symmetry.space_group_name_H-M   'P 1'
#
loop_
_entity.id
_entity.type
_entity.pdbx_description
1 polymer ?
#
loop_
_entity_poly.entity_id
_entity_poly.type
_entity_poly.pdbx_seq_one_letter_code
_entity_poly.pdbx_strand_id
1 'polypeptide(L)'
;MVRESRLFYQSRQRRPVLDRAEGVYMWDTAGKRYLDGSSGAMVCNIGHSDPHVLDAMRRQMDKSTFGYRLQFETESAEQLADKVASLCPPGLDRVFFVSGGSE
;
A
#
# COMPACT_ATOMS: atom_id res chain seq x y z
N MET A 1 12.57 -1.54 29.31
CA MET A 1 13.25 -0.27 28.94
C MET A 1 12.65 0.23 27.64
N VAL A 2 12.29 1.52 27.54
CA VAL A 2 11.81 2.12 26.29
C VAL A 2 12.99 2.19 25.33
N ARG A 3 12.94 1.44 24.22
CA ARG A 3 13.98 1.47 23.19
C ARG A 3 14.10 2.88 22.61
N GLU A 4 15.33 3.38 22.55
CA GLU A 4 15.65 4.60 21.82
C GLU A 4 15.36 4.39 20.33
N SER A 5 14.52 5.24 19.76
CA SER A 5 14.19 5.17 18.33
C SER A 5 15.33 5.76 17.52
N ARG A 6 15.78 5.03 16.50
CA ARG A 6 16.70 5.55 15.47
C ARG A 6 15.97 6.23 14.31
N LEU A 7 14.63 6.25 14.34
CA LEU A 7 13.80 6.88 13.30
C LEU A 7 13.56 8.37 13.61
N PHE A 8 13.60 9.20 12.55
CA PHE A 8 13.23 10.61 12.61
C PHE A 8 11.70 10.76 12.49
N TYR A 9 11.00 10.76 13.63
CA TYR A 9 9.55 11.01 13.64
C TYR A 9 9.23 12.50 13.51
N GLN A 10 8.08 12.81 12.89
CA GLN A 10 7.58 14.18 12.77
C GLN A 10 7.38 14.90 14.12
N SER A 11 7.26 14.17 15.22
CA SER A 11 7.17 14.73 16.57
C SER A 11 7.87 13.83 17.60
N ARG A 12 8.11 14.37 18.79
CA ARG A 12 8.68 13.64 19.93
C ARG A 12 7.66 12.71 20.61
N GLN A 13 6.37 12.83 20.28
CA GLN A 13 5.31 12.02 20.89
C GLN A 13 5.42 10.57 20.41
N ARG A 14 5.47 9.64 21.35
CA ARG A 14 5.45 8.20 21.04
C ARG A 14 4.04 7.77 20.65
N ARG A 15 3.95 6.94 19.62
CA ARG A 15 2.71 6.32 19.14
C ARG A 15 2.67 4.84 19.55
N PRO A 16 1.50 4.20 19.62
CA PRO A 16 1.41 2.74 19.77
C PRO A 16 2.22 2.04 18.70
N VAL A 17 2.87 0.93 19.06
CA VAL A 17 3.57 0.08 18.10
C VAL A 17 2.57 -0.89 17.51
N LEU A 18 2.29 -0.76 16.21
CA LEU A 18 1.39 -1.65 15.47
C LEU A 18 1.95 -3.08 15.45
N ASP A 19 1.14 -4.04 15.85
CA ASP A 19 1.46 -5.47 15.82
C ASP A 19 0.85 -6.13 14.58
N ARG A 20 -0.47 -5.94 14.39
CA ARG A 20 -1.21 -6.48 13.24
C ARG A 20 -2.38 -5.60 12.86
N ALA A 21 -2.88 -5.79 11.64
CA ALA A 21 -4.10 -5.17 11.15
C ALA A 21 -4.82 -6.12 10.19
N GLU A 22 -6.15 -6.11 10.22
CA GLU A 22 -7.02 -6.99 9.45
C GLU A 22 -8.40 -6.34 9.29
N GLY A 23 -8.89 -6.27 8.06
CA GLY A 23 -10.16 -5.62 7.76
C GLY A 23 -10.15 -4.16 8.23
N VAL A 24 -11.12 -3.75 9.04
CA VAL A 24 -11.21 -2.39 9.58
C VAL A 24 -10.52 -2.21 10.94
N TYR A 25 -9.76 -3.19 11.41
CA TYR A 25 -9.19 -3.18 12.76
C TYR A 25 -7.66 -3.26 12.76
N MET A 26 -7.06 -2.64 13.78
CA MET A 26 -5.63 -2.65 14.06
C MET A 26 -5.40 -3.01 15.53
N TRP A 27 -4.27 -3.64 15.83
CA TRP A 27 -3.89 -4.01 17.19
C TRP A 27 -2.47 -3.54 17.48
N ASP A 28 -2.26 -2.92 18.64
CA ASP A 28 -0.91 -2.64 19.11
C ASP A 28 -0.29 -3.86 19.81
N THR A 29 1.02 -3.78 20.08
CA THR A 29 1.78 -4.82 20.81
C THR A 29 1.34 -5.05 22.25
N ALA A 30 0.47 -4.19 22.82
CA ALA A 30 -0.17 -4.41 24.11
C ALA A 30 -1.54 -5.11 23.98
N GLY A 31 -1.96 -5.45 22.76
CA GLY A 31 -3.22 -6.10 22.43
C GLY A 31 -4.42 -5.15 22.33
N LYS A 32 -4.23 -3.83 22.44
CA LYS A 32 -5.32 -2.87 22.30
C LYS A 32 -5.79 -2.83 20.85
N ARG A 33 -7.09 -3.02 20.64
CA ARG A 33 -7.74 -2.94 19.32
C ARG A 33 -8.22 -1.53 19.03
N TYR A 34 -8.01 -1.10 17.78
CA TYR A 34 -8.43 0.18 17.24
C TYR A 34 -9.30 -0.07 16.02
N LEU A 35 -10.43 0.64 15.92
CA LEU A 35 -11.18 0.76 14.67
C LEU A 35 -10.47 1.80 13.80
N ASP A 36 -10.10 1.42 12.59
CA ASP A 36 -9.63 2.37 11.58
C ASP A 36 -10.83 3.01 10.88
N GLY A 37 -11.38 4.05 11.52
CA GLY A 37 -12.58 4.74 11.02
C GLY A 37 -12.33 5.66 9.83
N SER A 38 -11.08 5.86 9.42
CA SER A 38 -10.68 6.77 8.32
C SER A 38 -9.86 6.10 7.23
N SER A 39 -9.69 4.78 7.28
CA SER A 39 -8.80 4.02 6.40
C SER A 39 -7.37 4.59 6.40
N GLY A 40 -6.87 4.96 7.59
CA GLY A 40 -5.65 5.72 7.78
C GLY A 40 -5.80 7.15 7.30
N ALA A 41 -4.98 7.56 6.33
CA ALA A 41 -5.13 8.82 5.61
C ALA A 41 -5.96 8.62 4.32
N MET A 42 -7.09 7.90 4.42
CA MET A 42 -7.96 7.53 3.29
C MET A 42 -7.27 6.65 2.23
N VAL A 43 -6.45 5.70 2.67
CA VAL A 43 -5.63 4.81 1.80
C VAL A 43 -6.13 3.36 1.81
N CYS A 44 -6.48 2.82 2.98
CA CYS A 44 -6.80 1.40 3.16
C CYS A 44 -8.26 1.06 2.80
N ASN A 45 -8.68 1.38 1.57
CA ASN A 45 -10.10 1.37 1.16
C ASN A 45 -10.76 -0.02 1.17
N ILE A 46 -9.98 -1.09 1.03
CA ILE A 46 -10.46 -2.48 1.08
C ILE A 46 -10.14 -3.16 2.43
N GLY A 47 -9.74 -2.39 3.43
CA GLY A 47 -9.25 -2.90 4.70
C GLY A 47 -7.78 -3.32 4.68
N HIS A 48 -7.27 -3.69 5.85
CA HIS A 48 -5.89 -4.09 6.08
C HIS A 48 -5.68 -5.57 5.80
N SER A 49 -4.51 -5.92 5.28
CA SER A 49 -4.03 -7.31 5.09
C SER A 49 -4.97 -8.21 4.28
N ASP A 50 -5.54 -7.68 3.18
CA ASP A 50 -6.37 -8.50 2.28
C ASP A 50 -5.57 -9.67 1.69
N PRO A 51 -6.03 -10.93 1.85
CA PRO A 51 -5.27 -12.10 1.45
C PRO A 51 -5.05 -12.20 -0.06
N HIS A 52 -5.96 -11.67 -0.89
CA HIS A 52 -5.82 -11.71 -2.35
C HIS A 52 -4.72 -10.75 -2.82
N VAL A 53 -4.64 -9.56 -2.22
CA VAL A 53 -3.57 -8.59 -2.52
C VAL A 53 -2.21 -9.14 -2.10
N LEU A 54 -2.11 -9.68 -0.88
CA LEU A 54 -0.87 -10.27 -0.36
C LEU A 54 -0.38 -11.42 -1.24
N ASP A 55 -1.27 -12.28 -1.71
CA ASP A 55 -0.97 -13.40 -2.59
C ASP A 55 -0.53 -12.93 -4.00
N ALA A 56 -1.20 -11.92 -4.57
CA ALA A 56 -0.79 -11.30 -5.84
C ALA A 56 0.61 -10.67 -5.76
N MET A 57 0.90 -9.94 -4.67
CA MET A 57 2.22 -9.36 -4.44
C MET A 57 3.31 -10.43 -4.35
N ARG A 58 3.08 -11.52 -3.60
CA ARG A 58 4.04 -12.63 -3.48
C ARG A 58 4.35 -13.25 -4.82
N ARG A 59 3.32 -13.62 -5.60
CA ARG A 59 3.50 -14.20 -6.94
C ARG A 59 4.32 -13.30 -7.87
N GLN A 60 4.12 -11.98 -7.80
CA GLN A 60 4.90 -11.06 -8.62
C GLN A 60 6.36 -11.03 -8.15
N MET A 61 6.61 -10.92 -6.83
CA MET A 61 7.96 -10.91 -6.28
C MET A 61 8.75 -12.20 -6.58
N ASP A 62 8.08 -13.36 -6.65
CA ASP A 62 8.69 -14.63 -7.05
C ASP A 62 9.17 -14.60 -8.52
N LYS A 63 8.50 -13.84 -9.39
CA LYS A 63 8.90 -13.66 -10.80
C LYS A 63 9.97 -12.58 -10.96
N SER A 64 9.72 -11.39 -10.42
CA SER A 64 10.63 -10.25 -10.44
C SER A 64 10.18 -9.16 -9.47
N THR A 65 11.13 -8.54 -8.78
CA THR A 65 10.88 -7.45 -7.82
C THR A 65 10.94 -6.06 -8.45
N PHE A 66 11.66 -5.91 -9.56
CA PHE A 66 11.85 -4.62 -10.22
C PHE A 66 12.24 -4.78 -11.70
N GLY A 67 11.66 -3.94 -12.56
CA GLY A 67 12.11 -3.72 -13.93
C GLY A 67 12.08 -2.23 -14.21
N TYR A 68 13.21 -1.65 -14.60
CA TYR A 68 13.28 -0.21 -14.86
C TYR A 68 12.51 0.13 -16.13
N ARG A 69 11.56 1.07 -16.06
CA ARG A 69 10.58 1.35 -17.14
C ARG A 69 11.18 1.81 -18.48
N LEU A 70 12.43 2.28 -18.50
CA LEU A 70 13.12 2.63 -19.76
C LEU A 70 13.82 1.43 -20.40
N GLN A 71 13.81 0.28 -19.73
CA GLN A 71 14.51 -0.94 -20.16
C GLN A 71 13.55 -2.12 -20.30
N PHE A 72 12.48 -2.17 -19.50
CA PHE A 72 11.57 -3.31 -19.44
C PHE A 72 10.11 -2.88 -19.37
N GLU A 73 9.28 -3.62 -20.09
CA GLU A 73 7.83 -3.68 -19.88
C GLU A 73 7.50 -4.75 -18.82
N THR A 74 6.35 -4.64 -18.15
CA THR A 74 5.90 -5.65 -17.18
C THR A 74 4.43 -5.95 -17.38
N GLU A 75 4.07 -7.23 -17.39
CA GLU A 75 2.69 -7.71 -17.52
C GLU A 75 1.75 -7.05 -16.50
N SER A 76 2.20 -6.87 -15.26
CA SER A 76 1.41 -6.20 -14.20
C SER A 76 1.10 -4.73 -14.51
N ALA A 77 2.03 -4.01 -15.15
CA ALA A 77 1.80 -2.61 -15.51
C ALA A 77 0.84 -2.49 -16.70
N GLU A 78 0.98 -3.36 -17.72
CA GLU A 78 0.07 -3.40 -18.87
C GLU A 78 -1.37 -3.70 -18.44
N GLN A 79 -1.57 -4.76 -17.64
CA GLN A 79 -2.90 -5.13 -17.14
C GLN A 79 -3.53 -4.04 -16.26
N LEU A 80 -2.72 -3.36 -15.44
CA LEU A 80 -3.21 -2.26 -14.62
C LEU A 80 -3.58 -1.04 -15.49
N ALA A 81 -2.78 -0.72 -16.51
CA ALA A 81 -3.07 0.38 -17.43
C ALA A 81 -4.38 0.15 -18.18
N ASP A 82 -4.59 -1.05 -18.71
CA ASP A 82 -5.84 -1.46 -19.37
C ASP A 82 -7.03 -1.32 -18.42
N LYS A 83 -6.87 -1.81 -17.18
CA LYS A 83 -7.95 -1.73 -16.19
C LYS A 83 -8.28 -0.29 -15.83
N VAL A 84 -7.28 0.56 -15.61
CA VAL A 84 -7.47 1.98 -15.30
C VAL A 84 -8.17 2.69 -16.46
N ALA A 85 -7.66 2.55 -17.69
CA ALA A 85 -8.26 3.15 -18.88
C ALA A 85 -9.73 2.71 -19.06
N SER A 86 -10.06 1.45 -18.77
CA SER A 86 -11.45 0.95 -18.85
C SER A 86 -12.43 1.57 -17.85
N LEU A 87 -11.92 2.15 -16.76
CA LEU A 87 -12.71 2.81 -15.71
C LEU A 87 -12.77 4.33 -15.90
N CYS A 88 -11.93 4.88 -16.77
CA CYS A 88 -11.85 6.31 -17.04
C CYS A 88 -12.96 6.78 -17.99
N PRO A 89 -13.34 8.07 -17.94
CA PRO A 89 -14.28 8.64 -18.89
C PRO A 89 -13.71 8.67 -20.33
N PRO A 90 -14.56 8.83 -21.36
CA PRO A 90 -14.12 8.93 -22.74
C PRO A 90 -13.02 9.99 -22.93
N GLY A 91 -11.97 9.64 -23.67
CA GLY A 91 -10.83 10.52 -23.95
C GLY A 91 -9.66 10.42 -22.96
N LEU A 92 -9.78 9.59 -21.91
CA LEU A 92 -8.67 9.27 -20.99
C LEU A 92 -8.30 7.78 -21.10
N ASP A 93 -7.44 7.44 -22.07
CA ASP A 93 -7.11 6.06 -22.46
C ASP A 93 -5.62 5.69 -22.32
N ARG A 94 -4.80 6.59 -21.78
CA ARG A 94 -3.36 6.38 -21.53
C ARG A 94 -3.01 6.64 -20.08
N VAL A 95 -2.11 5.82 -19.53
CA VAL A 95 -1.72 5.88 -18.12
C VAL A 95 -0.21 6.04 -17.99
N PHE A 96 0.23 6.94 -17.12
CA PHE A 96 1.61 7.07 -16.68
C PHE A 96 1.66 6.82 -15.17
N PHE A 97 2.33 5.75 -14.74
CA PHE A 97 2.43 5.39 -13.33
C PHE A 97 3.59 6.08 -12.62
N VAL A 98 3.30 6.59 -11.43
CA VAL A 98 4.24 7.12 -10.44
C VAL A 98 3.99 6.44 -9.08
N SER A 99 4.77 6.79 -8.06
CA SER A 99 4.72 6.14 -6.74
C SER A 99 3.74 6.82 -5.77
N GLY A 100 3.41 8.09 -5.98
CA GLY A 100 2.46 8.82 -5.13
C GLY A 100 1.91 10.09 -5.76
N GLY A 101 0.85 10.65 -5.16
CA GLY A 101 0.11 11.76 -5.76
C GLY A 101 0.82 13.12 -5.82
N SER A 102 2.01 13.25 -5.23
CA SER A 102 2.80 14.50 -5.30
C SER A 102 3.80 14.53 -6.46
N GLU A 103 4.14 13.37 -7.04
CA GLU A 103 4.96 13.27 -8.26
C GLU A 103 4.15 13.68 -9.50
#